data_AF-A0A932J542-F1
#
_entry.id   AF-A0A932J542-F1
#
_cell.length_a   1.000
_cell.length_b   1.000
_cell.length_c   1.000
_cell.angle_alpha   90.00
_cell.angle_beta   90.00
_cell.angle_gamma   90.00
#
_symmetry.space_group_name_H-M   'P 1'
#
loop_
_entity.id
_entity.type
_entity.pdbx_description
1 polymer ?
#
loop_
_entity_poly.entity_id
_entity_poly.type
_entity_poly.pdbx_seq_one_letter_code
_entity_poly.pdbx_strand_id
1 'polypeptide(L)'
;MASKLAPHCLKPTSDARLLVEAGCRLVKLVNDFGSAAEYLALRPDLTLIGRGYCDYTLLQQLESGDSPEQAAARFVRDQRERYYALNPLIKIWEGHNEPSFGGPNESGALARMEWYGRFEAERLRLLTGLGLRGVIGNFSTGYPEVGPRETRMWEAFLPALAAARDLNGLLGLHEYSAPWVWWLTGNYQEANCPHRRLQPGWREENIGDVGWLTLRYRQVYRYALAPRDLDTVPLVITELGCDAVGHNCPGTPSGAWKDLAGYWDSYDGARDQIDYWRKPRDARDARDTERYYAEQLIWYDREIQKDAYVLGATIFTFGSDNSTWERYNVAGTRVTQYLATHIRQTSGEPTLPLPPTRPVEPPPPPQPSTSRGQPREQYSRIYVLLPPTAVDPAWVEAVADATWRERHFTIGASADDAGIGNLHARMVVIINPQGWGVNPPIDQWFAKNYPGVVYVSLRANSPAELKNILLNTPLPAPIIARPSPPQAPTGLPREPYERTYILLNPGLSDPDWVKALARATWARRVTIGGSSDDAGIGDLTARRIIAINPGEGWGGDLLSWFEQYYPGVSVESVEGETPNEVAQKVRSVLAL
;
A
#
# COMPACT_ATOMS: atom_id res chain seq x y z
N MET A 1 14.58 9.89 26.16
CA MET A 1 13.74 9.00 25.34
C MET A 1 14.28 7.58 25.43
N ALA A 2 13.41 6.58 25.42
CA ALA A 2 13.85 5.20 25.53
C ALA A 2 14.48 4.71 24.23
N SER A 3 15.41 3.76 24.32
CA SER A 3 15.98 3.12 23.14
C SER A 3 14.90 2.44 22.29
N LYS A 4 15.07 2.59 20.99
CA LYS A 4 14.25 2.05 19.91
C LYS A 4 14.96 0.89 19.20
N LEU A 5 16.16 0.49 19.64
CA LEU A 5 16.88 -0.65 19.09
C LEU A 5 16.25 -1.98 19.51
N ALA A 6 16.15 -2.87 18.53
CA ALA A 6 15.50 -4.18 18.66
C ALA A 6 16.31 -5.25 17.93
N PRO A 7 16.22 -6.53 18.32
CA PRO A 7 16.83 -7.61 17.56
C PRO A 7 15.97 -8.02 16.37
N HIS A 8 16.62 -8.20 15.21
CA HIS A 8 16.11 -8.95 14.06
C HIS A 8 16.57 -10.41 14.19
N CYS A 9 15.69 -11.33 14.57
CA CYS A 9 16.07 -12.70 14.87
C CYS A 9 15.76 -13.64 13.69
N LEU A 10 16.79 -14.24 13.11
CA LEU A 10 16.62 -15.39 12.21
C LEU A 10 16.63 -16.71 12.99
N LYS A 11 17.28 -16.73 14.16
CA LYS A 11 17.32 -17.86 15.09
C LYS A 11 17.26 -17.37 16.54
N PRO A 12 16.79 -18.21 17.47
CA PRO A 12 16.93 -17.98 18.91
C PRO A 12 18.39 -17.82 19.30
N THR A 13 18.71 -16.79 20.09
CA THR A 13 20.07 -16.58 20.64
C THR A 13 19.99 -16.01 22.06
N SER A 14 20.96 -16.35 22.91
CA SER A 14 21.09 -15.73 24.23
C SER A 14 21.31 -14.21 24.15
N ASP A 15 21.91 -13.72 23.05
CA ASP A 15 22.12 -12.29 22.80
C ASP A 15 20.82 -11.54 22.49
N ALA A 16 19.91 -12.12 21.71
CA ALA A 16 18.60 -11.51 21.48
C ALA A 16 17.81 -11.47 22.79
N ARG A 17 17.84 -12.55 23.58
CA ARG A 17 17.27 -12.60 24.93
C ARG A 17 17.88 -11.53 25.84
N LEU A 18 19.19 -11.31 25.79
CA LEU A 18 19.88 -10.27 26.56
C LEU A 18 19.31 -8.87 26.28
N LEU A 19 18.98 -8.55 25.02
CA LEU A 19 18.36 -7.27 24.65
C LEU A 19 16.92 -7.16 25.19
N VAL A 20 16.17 -8.26 25.18
CA VAL A 20 14.83 -8.33 25.80
C VAL A 20 14.94 -8.11 27.31
N GLU A 21 15.86 -8.76 28.01
CA GLU A 21 16.10 -8.50 29.44
C GLU A 21 16.55 -7.06 29.71
N ALA A 22 17.31 -6.47 28.78
CA ALA A 22 17.86 -5.12 28.93
C ALA A 22 16.81 -4.01 28.88
N GLY A 23 15.74 -4.14 28.09
CA GLY A 23 14.82 -3.02 27.88
C GLY A 23 14.24 -2.86 26.48
N CYS A 24 14.58 -3.71 25.50
CA CYS A 24 14.05 -3.53 24.15
C CYS A 24 12.51 -3.72 24.15
N ARG A 25 11.84 -2.96 23.30
CA ARG A 25 10.36 -2.87 23.27
C ARG A 25 9.76 -3.58 22.06
N LEU A 26 10.60 -4.01 21.15
CA LEU A 26 10.23 -4.67 19.91
C LEU A 26 11.21 -5.80 19.64
N VAL A 27 10.71 -6.89 19.06
CA VAL A 27 11.51 -7.97 18.46
C VAL A 27 10.88 -8.36 17.14
N LYS A 28 11.72 -8.52 16.11
CA LYS A 28 11.31 -9.16 14.85
C LYS A 28 11.79 -10.61 14.84
N LEU A 29 10.89 -11.53 14.53
CA LEU A 29 11.13 -12.96 14.41
C LEU A 29 10.88 -13.38 12.96
N VAL A 30 11.84 -14.09 12.34
CA VAL A 30 11.75 -14.49 10.94
C VAL A 30 11.85 -16.00 10.83
N ASN A 31 10.78 -16.64 10.34
CA ASN A 31 10.61 -18.09 10.15
C ASN A 31 10.68 -18.96 11.42
N ASP A 32 11.49 -18.60 12.41
CA ASP A 32 11.54 -19.22 13.73
C ASP A 32 10.87 -18.31 14.75
N PHE A 33 9.73 -18.77 15.27
CA PHE A 33 8.87 -18.02 16.19
C PHE A 33 8.91 -18.58 17.62
N GLY A 34 9.74 -19.61 17.87
CA GLY A 34 9.72 -20.36 19.13
C GLY A 34 10.06 -19.51 20.38
N SER A 35 10.89 -18.48 20.21
CA SER A 35 11.25 -17.55 21.31
C SER A 35 10.13 -16.59 21.72
N ALA A 36 9.01 -16.52 21.00
CA ALA A 36 7.92 -15.58 21.30
C ALA A 36 7.40 -15.70 22.75
N ALA A 37 7.18 -16.93 23.22
CA ALA A 37 6.69 -17.19 24.57
C ALA A 37 7.71 -16.80 25.65
N GLU A 38 8.98 -17.13 25.44
CA GLU A 38 10.08 -16.76 26.33
C GLU A 38 10.21 -15.23 26.42
N TYR A 39 10.20 -14.54 25.29
CA TYR A 39 10.36 -13.08 25.26
C TYR A 39 9.18 -12.36 25.92
N LEU A 40 7.94 -12.82 25.71
CA LEU A 40 6.77 -12.26 26.40
C LEU A 40 6.75 -12.57 27.90
N ALA A 41 7.30 -13.71 28.33
CA ALA A 41 7.44 -14.01 29.75
C ALA A 41 8.43 -13.08 30.46
N LEU A 42 9.50 -12.68 29.75
CA LEU A 42 10.46 -11.69 30.23
C LEU A 42 9.91 -10.26 30.17
N ARG A 43 9.16 -9.94 29.12
CA ARG A 43 8.57 -8.62 28.91
C ARG A 43 7.15 -8.73 28.33
N PRO A 44 6.10 -8.68 29.16
CA PRO A 44 4.70 -8.84 28.72
C PRO A 44 4.20 -7.74 27.77
N ASP A 45 4.79 -6.55 27.81
CA ASP A 45 4.48 -5.40 26.93
C ASP A 45 5.30 -5.39 25.63
N LEU A 46 6.10 -6.43 25.37
CA LEU A 46 6.95 -6.51 24.19
C LEU A 46 6.14 -6.62 22.90
N THR A 47 6.49 -5.79 21.93
CA THR A 47 5.93 -5.89 20.57
C THR A 47 6.66 -6.97 19.78
N LEU A 48 5.94 -8.00 19.36
CA LEU A 48 6.46 -9.04 18.47
C LEU A 48 5.98 -8.82 17.03
N ILE A 49 6.92 -8.73 16.09
CA ILE A 49 6.67 -8.70 14.66
C ILE A 49 7.14 -10.02 14.05
N GLY A 50 6.25 -10.72 13.35
CA GLY A 50 6.58 -11.94 12.62
C GLY A 50 6.77 -11.65 11.13
N ARG A 51 7.75 -12.32 10.51
CA ARG A 51 7.87 -12.46 9.07
C ARG A 51 7.94 -13.93 8.70
N GLY A 52 6.92 -14.42 8.01
CA GLY A 52 6.89 -15.77 7.45
C GLY A 52 7.53 -15.81 6.05
N TYR A 53 8.15 -16.93 5.72
CA TYR A 53 8.64 -17.18 4.36
C TYR A 53 7.47 -17.31 3.38
N CYS A 54 7.64 -16.74 2.20
CA CYS A 54 6.69 -16.81 1.11
C CYS A 54 7.35 -17.53 -0.07
N ASP A 55 6.69 -18.56 -0.62
CA ASP A 55 7.24 -19.39 -1.70
C ASP A 55 7.22 -18.67 -3.07
N TYR A 56 6.67 -17.46 -3.13
CA TYR A 56 6.61 -16.63 -4.33
C TYR A 56 6.96 -15.17 -4.02
N THR A 57 7.52 -14.49 -5.02
CA THR A 57 7.81 -13.06 -4.96
C THR A 57 6.57 -12.24 -5.28
N LEU A 58 6.60 -10.96 -4.92
CA LEU A 58 5.53 -10.03 -5.29
C LEU A 58 5.41 -9.85 -6.81
N LEU A 59 6.53 -9.89 -7.55
CA LEU A 59 6.50 -9.82 -9.02
C LEU A 59 5.79 -11.03 -9.62
N GLN A 60 6.02 -12.23 -9.09
CA GLN A 60 5.29 -13.43 -9.52
C GLN A 60 3.79 -13.32 -9.23
N GLN A 61 3.40 -12.68 -8.12
CA GLN A 61 1.98 -12.40 -7.86
C GLN A 61 1.40 -11.38 -8.84
N LEU A 62 2.12 -10.30 -9.14
CA LEU A 62 1.71 -9.32 -10.15
C LEU A 62 1.51 -9.97 -11.52
N GLU A 63 2.39 -10.90 -11.89
CA GLU A 63 2.39 -11.62 -13.17
C GLU A 63 1.34 -12.73 -13.25
N SER A 64 0.76 -13.14 -12.12
CA SER A 64 -0.29 -14.17 -12.10
C SER A 64 -1.60 -13.75 -12.77
N GLY A 65 -1.79 -12.44 -13.02
CA GLY A 65 -3.01 -11.87 -13.59
C GLY A 65 -4.12 -11.59 -12.58
N ASP A 66 -3.94 -12.00 -11.32
CA ASP A 66 -4.89 -11.73 -10.25
C ASP A 66 -5.02 -10.22 -9.96
N SER A 67 -6.23 -9.82 -9.55
CA SER A 67 -6.40 -8.50 -8.93
C SER A 67 -5.60 -8.41 -7.61
N PRO A 68 -5.21 -7.20 -7.17
CA PRO A 68 -4.54 -7.01 -5.88
C PRO A 68 -5.27 -7.66 -4.71
N GLU A 69 -6.61 -7.59 -4.70
CA GLU A 69 -7.44 -8.12 -3.63
C GLU A 69 -7.45 -9.66 -3.62
N GLN A 70 -7.57 -10.29 -4.80
CA GLN A 70 -7.46 -11.75 -4.93
C GLN A 70 -6.07 -12.24 -4.49
N ALA A 71 -5.02 -11.53 -4.91
CA ALA A 71 -3.65 -11.85 -4.51
C ALA A 71 -3.43 -11.67 -3.00
N ALA A 72 -3.99 -10.62 -2.39
CA ALA A 72 -3.95 -10.41 -0.95
C ALA A 72 -4.70 -11.49 -0.18
N ALA A 73 -5.89 -11.89 -0.64
CA ALA A 73 -6.66 -12.99 -0.06
C ALA A 73 -5.89 -14.31 -0.08
N ARG A 74 -5.25 -14.64 -1.21
CA ARG A 74 -4.37 -15.80 -1.31
C ARG A 74 -3.17 -15.68 -0.38
N PHE A 75 -2.46 -14.55 -0.38
CA PHE A 75 -1.33 -14.32 0.52
C PHE A 75 -1.70 -14.53 1.99
N VAL A 76 -2.81 -13.93 2.45
CA VAL A 76 -3.26 -14.06 3.84
C VAL A 76 -3.67 -15.49 4.16
N ARG A 77 -4.37 -16.18 3.26
CA ARG A 77 -4.75 -17.59 3.46
C ARG A 77 -3.51 -18.47 3.62
N ASP A 78 -2.57 -18.36 2.69
CA ASP A 78 -1.35 -19.18 2.67
C ASP A 78 -0.50 -18.92 3.93
N GLN A 79 -0.32 -17.65 4.31
CA GLN A 79 0.43 -17.28 5.52
C GLN A 79 -0.32 -17.63 6.82
N ARG A 80 -1.65 -17.59 6.82
CA ARG A 80 -2.47 -17.96 7.99
C ARG A 80 -2.31 -19.43 8.33
N GLU A 81 -2.42 -20.30 7.34
CA GLU A 81 -2.28 -21.74 7.50
C GLU A 81 -0.88 -22.12 7.94
N ARG A 82 0.14 -21.46 7.38
CA ARG A 82 1.55 -21.79 7.66
C ARG A 82 2.10 -21.16 8.94
N TYR A 83 1.64 -19.97 9.32
CA TYR A 83 2.25 -19.20 10.41
C TYR A 83 1.25 -18.56 11.38
N TYR A 84 0.27 -17.78 10.91
CA TYR A 84 -0.49 -16.91 11.82
C TYR A 84 -1.30 -17.72 12.85
N ALA A 85 -1.96 -18.79 12.41
CA ALA A 85 -2.76 -19.63 13.30
C ALA A 85 -1.89 -20.45 14.28
N LEU A 86 -0.67 -20.78 13.88
CA LEU A 86 0.27 -21.56 14.69
C LEU A 86 1.05 -20.72 15.71
N ASN A 87 1.07 -19.40 15.54
CA ASN A 87 1.85 -18.47 16.37
C ASN A 87 0.96 -17.37 16.96
N PRO A 88 -0.02 -17.72 17.81
CA PRO A 88 -1.04 -16.78 18.30
C PRO A 88 -0.48 -15.67 19.19
N LEU A 89 0.75 -15.80 19.70
CA LEU A 89 1.43 -14.77 20.48
C LEU A 89 1.93 -13.60 19.62
N ILE A 90 2.08 -13.80 18.31
CA ILE A 90 2.52 -12.76 17.37
C ILE A 90 1.28 -12.12 16.75
N LYS A 91 1.12 -10.81 17.01
CA LYS A 91 -0.06 -10.04 16.58
C LYS A 91 0.20 -9.12 15.39
N ILE A 92 1.45 -8.99 14.97
CA ILE A 92 1.86 -8.07 13.90
C ILE A 92 2.69 -8.87 12.88
N TRP A 93 2.32 -8.79 11.60
CA TRP A 93 2.93 -9.58 10.53
C TRP A 93 3.38 -8.73 9.34
N GLU A 94 4.64 -8.88 8.96
CA GLU A 94 5.20 -8.28 7.74
C GLU A 94 4.56 -8.86 6.47
N GLY A 95 4.44 -8.01 5.45
CA GLY A 95 4.07 -8.40 4.08
C GLY A 95 5.29 -8.86 3.28
N HIS A 96 5.29 -8.57 1.99
CA HIS A 96 6.45 -8.85 1.12
C HIS A 96 7.69 -8.09 1.57
N ASN A 97 8.86 -8.73 1.39
CA ASN A 97 10.16 -8.18 1.72
C ASN A 97 10.78 -7.47 0.51
N GLU A 98 11.18 -6.22 0.67
CA GLU A 98 11.87 -5.41 -0.34
C GLU A 98 11.19 -5.41 -1.73
N PRO A 99 9.88 -5.11 -1.80
CA PRO A 99 9.21 -4.98 -3.09
C PRO A 99 9.84 -3.82 -3.90
N SER A 100 10.07 -4.07 -5.19
CA SER A 100 10.64 -3.09 -6.12
C SER A 100 9.96 -3.19 -7.49
N PHE A 101 9.67 -2.04 -8.09
CA PHE A 101 8.94 -1.94 -9.36
C PHE A 101 9.63 -1.08 -10.42
N GLY A 102 10.91 -0.74 -10.19
CA GLY A 102 11.63 0.26 -10.97
C GLY A 102 11.34 1.69 -10.51
N GLY A 103 12.01 2.67 -11.13
CA GLY A 103 11.85 4.08 -10.82
C GLY A 103 10.61 4.72 -11.45
N PRO A 104 10.20 5.94 -11.03
CA PRO A 104 8.93 6.57 -11.40
C PRO A 104 8.78 6.90 -12.90
N ASN A 105 9.87 6.88 -13.67
CA ASN A 105 9.86 7.13 -15.11
C ASN A 105 9.88 5.83 -15.93
N GLU A 106 10.02 4.67 -15.29
CA GLU A 106 9.99 3.38 -15.97
C GLU A 106 8.55 2.99 -16.32
N SER A 107 8.38 2.39 -17.50
CA SER A 107 7.06 2.01 -18.00
C SER A 107 6.36 1.04 -17.03
N GLY A 108 5.14 1.41 -16.64
CA GLY A 108 4.30 0.63 -15.74
C GLY A 108 4.72 0.60 -14.27
N ALA A 109 5.81 1.29 -13.86
CA ALA A 109 6.29 1.27 -12.47
C ALA A 109 5.24 1.81 -11.49
N LEU A 110 4.61 2.93 -11.84
CA LEU A 110 3.54 3.53 -11.04
C LEU A 110 2.32 2.62 -10.93
N ALA A 111 1.92 1.95 -12.02
CA ALA A 111 0.79 1.02 -12.02
C ALA A 111 1.07 -0.22 -11.16
N ARG A 112 2.30 -0.75 -11.16
CA ARG A 112 2.72 -1.84 -10.28
C ARG A 112 2.74 -1.41 -8.81
N MET A 113 3.22 -0.20 -8.51
CA MET A 113 3.18 0.35 -7.15
C MET A 113 1.75 0.59 -6.67
N GLU A 114 0.86 1.06 -7.53
CA GLU A 114 -0.57 1.22 -7.22
C GLU A 114 -1.26 -0.11 -6.95
N TRP A 115 -0.98 -1.13 -7.78
CA TRP A 115 -1.41 -2.50 -7.54
C TRP A 115 -0.94 -2.98 -6.16
N TYR A 116 0.33 -2.74 -5.82
CA TYR A 116 0.87 -3.14 -4.52
C TYR A 116 0.25 -2.37 -3.35
N GLY A 117 -0.03 -1.07 -3.53
CA GLY A 117 -0.76 -0.25 -2.57
C GLY A 117 -2.14 -0.85 -2.23
N ARG A 118 -2.87 -1.31 -3.24
CA ARG A 118 -4.16 -2.00 -3.02
C ARG A 118 -4.02 -3.37 -2.37
N PHE A 119 -3.03 -4.15 -2.79
CA PHE A 119 -2.72 -5.44 -2.19
C PHE A 119 -2.50 -5.29 -0.68
N GLU A 120 -1.66 -4.34 -0.26
CA GLU A 120 -1.38 -4.11 1.17
C GLU A 120 -2.61 -3.56 1.92
N ALA A 121 -3.41 -2.70 1.28
CA ALA A 121 -4.66 -2.22 1.88
C ALA A 121 -5.64 -3.36 2.18
N GLU A 122 -5.84 -4.27 1.22
CA GLU A 122 -6.70 -5.44 1.41
C GLU A 122 -6.09 -6.44 2.40
N ARG A 123 -4.77 -6.64 2.36
CA ARG A 123 -4.06 -7.48 3.33
C ARG A 123 -4.30 -6.99 4.76
N LEU A 124 -4.23 -5.68 5.00
CA LEU A 124 -4.52 -5.09 6.31
C LEU A 124 -5.98 -5.32 6.74
N ARG A 125 -6.95 -5.20 5.82
CA ARG A 125 -8.37 -5.48 6.10
C ARG A 125 -8.56 -6.94 6.53
N LEU A 126 -7.97 -7.87 5.79
CA LEU A 126 -8.04 -9.30 6.08
C LEU A 126 -7.35 -9.66 7.41
N LEU A 127 -6.17 -9.10 7.69
CA LEU A 127 -5.47 -9.28 8.96
C LEU A 127 -6.28 -8.74 10.13
N THR A 128 -6.93 -7.58 9.97
CA THR A 128 -7.80 -7.00 11.01
C THR A 128 -8.96 -7.95 11.34
N GLY A 129 -9.55 -8.60 10.33
CA GLY A 129 -10.58 -9.63 10.53
C GLY A 129 -10.09 -10.86 11.31
N LEU A 130 -8.77 -11.09 11.37
CA LEU A 130 -8.14 -12.14 12.17
C LEU A 130 -7.68 -11.65 13.55
N GLY A 131 -7.94 -10.39 13.91
CA GLY A 131 -7.41 -9.76 15.12
C GLY A 131 -5.90 -9.50 15.07
N LEU A 132 -5.34 -9.36 13.86
CA LEU A 132 -3.93 -9.13 13.58
C LEU A 132 -3.72 -7.75 12.95
N ARG A 133 -2.46 -7.28 12.99
CA ARG A 133 -2.00 -6.05 12.33
C ARG A 133 -0.94 -6.40 11.27
N GLY A 134 -0.76 -5.54 10.29
CA GLY A 134 0.27 -5.73 9.26
C GLY A 134 1.32 -4.62 9.25
N VAL A 135 2.53 -4.99 8.84
CA VAL A 135 3.59 -4.04 8.43
C VAL A 135 3.64 -3.99 6.91
N ILE A 136 3.33 -2.83 6.34
CA ILE A 136 3.24 -2.59 4.89
C ILE A 136 4.55 -2.01 4.35
N GLY A 137 4.79 -2.14 3.05
CA GLY A 137 5.90 -1.48 2.37
C GLY A 137 7.18 -2.30 2.44
N ASN A 138 7.78 -2.47 3.63
CA ASN A 138 9.07 -3.13 3.89
C ASN A 138 10.10 -2.86 2.77
N PHE A 139 10.16 -1.61 2.32
CA PHE A 139 10.94 -1.22 1.15
C PHE A 139 12.43 -1.24 1.48
N SER A 140 13.24 -1.65 0.48
CA SER A 140 14.69 -1.64 0.60
C SER A 140 15.25 -0.21 0.74
N THR A 141 16.47 -0.12 1.24
CA THR A 141 17.16 1.14 1.41
C THR A 141 17.26 1.92 0.09
N GLY A 142 16.90 3.20 0.12
CA GLY A 142 16.93 4.09 -1.04
C GLY A 142 15.68 4.05 -1.93
N TYR A 143 14.73 3.14 -1.68
CA TYR A 143 13.51 2.94 -2.45
C TYR A 143 12.24 3.08 -1.58
N PRO A 144 11.07 3.48 -2.12
CA PRO A 144 10.82 4.13 -3.41
C PRO A 144 11.34 5.56 -3.43
N GLU A 145 11.67 6.10 -4.60
CA GLU A 145 12.15 7.47 -4.79
C GLU A 145 11.27 8.50 -4.07
N VAL A 146 11.91 9.44 -3.37
CA VAL A 146 11.24 10.51 -2.64
C VAL A 146 12.07 11.78 -2.65
N GLY A 147 11.40 12.92 -2.72
CA GLY A 147 11.99 14.24 -2.52
C GLY A 147 10.97 15.36 -2.70
N PRO A 148 11.36 16.63 -2.53
CA PRO A 148 10.45 17.77 -2.61
C PRO A 148 9.67 17.92 -3.93
N ARG A 149 10.14 17.29 -5.01
CA ARG A 149 9.55 17.35 -6.36
C ARG A 149 9.25 15.97 -6.94
N GLU A 150 9.40 14.90 -6.16
CA GLU A 150 9.15 13.54 -6.61
C GLU A 150 8.54 12.74 -5.47
N THR A 151 7.24 12.50 -5.60
CA THR A 151 6.42 11.76 -4.64
C THR A 151 5.57 10.70 -5.33
N ARG A 152 5.70 10.51 -6.65
CA ARG A 152 4.73 9.73 -7.44
C ARG A 152 4.65 8.26 -7.03
N MET A 153 5.77 7.62 -6.68
CA MET A 153 5.76 6.24 -6.19
C MET A 153 5.05 6.14 -4.83
N TRP A 154 5.28 7.10 -3.94
CA TRP A 154 4.59 7.16 -2.66
C TRP A 154 3.11 7.52 -2.80
N GLU A 155 2.76 8.34 -3.78
CA GLU A 155 1.38 8.67 -4.17
C GLU A 155 0.63 7.45 -4.68
N ALA A 156 1.26 6.62 -5.51
CA ALA A 156 0.71 5.34 -5.94
C ALA A 156 0.53 4.37 -4.75
N PHE A 157 1.36 4.48 -3.69
CA PHE A 157 1.28 3.65 -2.49
C PHE A 157 0.32 4.17 -1.40
N LEU A 158 -0.37 5.30 -1.62
CA LEU A 158 -1.32 5.87 -0.65
C LEU A 158 -2.45 4.94 -0.18
N PRO A 159 -3.00 3.98 -0.97
CA PRO A 159 -4.06 3.11 -0.46
C PRO A 159 -3.60 2.32 0.76
N ALA A 160 -2.38 1.79 0.72
CA ALA A 160 -1.81 1.02 1.82
C ALA A 160 -1.60 1.91 3.05
N LEU A 161 -1.07 3.12 2.87
CA LEU A 161 -0.83 4.07 3.96
C LEU A 161 -2.12 4.55 4.62
N ALA A 162 -3.16 4.82 3.84
CA ALA A 162 -4.48 5.17 4.36
C ALA A 162 -5.10 4.01 5.14
N ALA A 163 -5.00 2.77 4.62
CA ALA A 163 -5.43 1.58 5.33
C ALA A 163 -4.61 1.36 6.62
N ALA A 164 -3.30 1.63 6.61
CA ALA A 164 -2.47 1.53 7.81
C ALA A 164 -2.92 2.52 8.90
N ARG A 165 -3.25 3.77 8.53
CA ARG A 165 -3.84 4.73 9.48
C ARG A 165 -5.16 4.20 10.04
N ASP A 166 -6.07 3.75 9.17
CA ASP A 166 -7.46 3.43 9.54
C ASP A 166 -7.59 2.08 10.29
N LEU A 167 -6.68 1.14 10.04
CA LEU A 167 -6.69 -0.24 10.55
C LEU A 167 -5.54 -0.53 11.52
N ASN A 168 -4.89 0.52 12.05
CA ASN A 168 -3.73 0.40 12.93
C ASN A 168 -2.57 -0.42 12.31
N GLY A 169 -2.36 -0.35 11.00
CA GLY A 169 -1.17 -0.91 10.35
C GLY A 169 0.11 -0.13 10.71
N LEU A 170 1.26 -0.67 10.32
CA LEU A 170 2.58 -0.06 10.46
C LEU A 170 3.22 0.12 9.09
N LEU A 171 3.98 1.18 8.88
CA LEU A 171 4.91 1.28 7.74
C LEU A 171 6.23 0.60 8.11
N GLY A 172 6.76 -0.23 7.21
CA GLY A 172 8.06 -0.87 7.32
C GLY A 172 9.05 -0.30 6.30
N LEU A 173 10.29 -0.06 6.72
CA LEU A 173 11.40 0.37 5.86
C LEU A 173 12.71 -0.30 6.27
N HIS A 174 13.61 -0.52 5.32
CA HIS A 174 14.98 -0.97 5.58
C HIS A 174 15.93 0.22 5.47
N GLU A 175 16.82 0.37 6.44
CA GLU A 175 17.86 1.39 6.41
C GLU A 175 19.25 0.79 6.66
N TYR A 176 20.01 0.67 5.58
CA TYR A 176 21.39 0.23 5.58
C TYR A 176 22.32 1.34 5.12
N SER A 177 23.54 1.39 5.62
CA SER A 177 24.56 2.33 5.12
C SER A 177 25.97 1.80 5.30
N ALA A 178 26.92 2.29 4.50
CA ALA A 178 28.32 1.93 4.60
C ALA A 178 29.23 3.04 4.03
N PRO A 179 30.47 3.18 4.51
CA PRO A 179 31.12 2.36 5.54
C PRO A 179 30.70 2.70 6.98
N TRP A 180 29.86 3.71 7.18
CA TRP A 180 29.31 4.05 8.50
C TRP A 180 27.79 4.19 8.44
N VAL A 181 27.09 3.90 9.53
CA VAL A 181 25.61 4.00 9.58
C VAL A 181 25.12 5.43 9.29
N TRP A 182 25.85 6.47 9.71
CA TRP A 182 25.53 7.87 9.41
C TRP A 182 25.92 8.32 8.01
N TRP A 183 26.54 7.46 7.21
CA TRP A 183 27.00 7.83 5.88
C TRP A 183 25.81 8.28 5.02
N LEU A 184 26.00 9.40 4.31
CA LEU A 184 24.98 10.14 3.57
C LEU A 184 23.80 10.70 4.39
N THR A 185 23.99 11.00 5.68
CA THR A 185 23.01 11.75 6.49
C THR A 185 23.48 13.18 6.76
N GLY A 186 22.64 14.17 6.45
CA GLY A 186 22.90 15.60 6.73
C GLY A 186 24.30 16.05 6.27
N ASN A 187 25.00 16.78 7.14
CA ASN A 187 26.36 17.28 6.90
C ASN A 187 27.38 16.17 6.52
N TYR A 188 27.10 14.90 6.81
CA TYR A 188 28.01 13.78 6.53
C TYR A 188 28.06 13.37 5.06
N GLN A 189 27.09 13.82 4.27
CA GLN A 189 27.10 13.65 2.81
C GLN A 189 28.26 14.41 2.15
N GLU A 190 28.60 15.58 2.68
CA GLU A 190 29.68 16.43 2.19
C GLU A 190 31.00 16.11 2.91
N ALA A 191 30.96 16.00 4.25
CA ALA A 191 32.16 15.86 5.07
C ALA A 191 32.95 14.58 4.77
N ASN A 192 32.25 13.49 4.44
CA ASN A 192 32.90 12.19 4.29
C ASN A 192 33.37 11.90 2.85
N CYS A 193 33.01 12.72 1.86
CA CYS A 193 33.49 12.58 0.49
C CYS A 193 33.77 13.95 -0.19
N PRO A 194 34.94 14.57 0.09
CA PRO A 194 35.27 15.94 -0.36
C PRO A 194 35.24 16.14 -1.89
N HIS A 195 35.40 15.06 -2.66
CA HIS A 195 35.39 15.08 -4.12
C HIS A 195 34.07 14.63 -4.75
N ARG A 196 33.04 14.25 -3.96
CA ARG A 196 31.76 13.77 -4.50
C ARG A 196 31.07 14.81 -5.37
N ARG A 197 31.18 16.09 -4.99
CA ARG A 197 30.65 17.24 -5.75
C ARG A 197 31.17 17.37 -7.18
N LEU A 198 32.27 16.69 -7.51
CA LEU A 198 32.90 16.72 -8.82
C LEU A 198 32.52 15.49 -9.67
N GLN A 199 31.70 14.57 -9.15
CA GLN A 199 31.31 13.35 -9.86
C GLN A 199 29.97 13.50 -10.59
N PRO A 200 29.79 12.86 -11.75
CA PRO A 200 28.49 12.83 -12.45
C PRO A 200 27.37 12.30 -11.57
N GLY A 201 26.20 12.94 -11.60
CA GLY A 201 25.05 12.54 -10.80
C GLY A 201 25.01 13.10 -9.37
N TRP A 202 26.00 13.91 -8.96
CA TRP A 202 25.95 14.62 -7.69
C TRP A 202 24.74 15.56 -7.60
N ARG A 203 24.08 15.56 -6.45
CA ARG A 203 23.05 16.52 -6.07
C ARG A 203 23.48 17.20 -4.77
N GLU A 204 23.13 18.48 -4.60
CA GLU A 204 23.29 19.18 -3.33
C GLU A 204 22.32 18.54 -2.33
N GLU A 205 22.87 17.70 -1.44
CA GLU A 205 22.09 16.75 -0.65
C GLU A 205 21.98 17.14 0.83
N ASN A 206 22.73 18.14 1.31
CA ASN A 206 22.71 18.55 2.71
C ASN A 206 21.37 19.21 3.08
N ILE A 207 20.41 18.35 3.39
CA ILE A 207 19.01 18.71 3.69
C ILE A 207 18.80 18.70 5.22
N GLY A 208 19.88 18.92 5.99
CA GLY A 208 19.83 19.04 7.45
C GLY A 208 19.69 17.70 8.16
N ASP A 209 18.48 17.35 8.57
CA ASP A 209 18.19 16.21 9.44
C ASP A 209 17.88 14.90 8.69
N VAL A 210 17.99 14.87 7.36
CA VAL A 210 17.66 13.69 6.55
C VAL A 210 18.90 13.10 5.88
N GLY A 211 18.83 11.83 5.52
CA GLY A 211 19.83 11.18 4.68
C GLY A 211 19.25 10.55 3.43
N TRP A 212 20.14 10.04 2.58
CA TRP A 212 19.78 9.24 1.40
C TRP A 212 19.59 7.76 1.75
N LEU A 213 20.38 7.26 2.69
CA LEU A 213 20.43 5.85 3.08
C LEU A 213 19.73 5.63 4.42
N THR A 214 20.21 6.32 5.46
CA THR A 214 19.63 6.34 6.80
C THR A 214 18.90 7.65 7.07
N LEU A 215 17.91 7.61 7.97
CA LEU A 215 16.98 8.72 8.28
C LEU A 215 16.22 9.25 7.05
N ARG A 216 16.15 8.43 6.00
CA ARG A 216 15.49 8.76 4.73
C ARG A 216 13.98 8.85 4.92
N TYR A 217 13.45 8.07 5.87
CA TYR A 217 12.03 8.12 6.24
C TYR A 217 11.55 9.54 6.56
N ARG A 218 12.42 10.44 7.07
CA ARG A 218 12.02 11.84 7.33
C ARG A 218 11.57 12.54 6.05
N GLN A 219 12.15 12.22 4.88
CA GLN A 219 11.68 12.72 3.59
C GLN A 219 10.33 12.12 3.21
N VAL A 220 10.12 10.83 3.47
CA VAL A 220 8.83 10.16 3.25
C VAL A 220 7.73 10.82 4.07
N TYR A 221 7.97 11.02 5.37
CA TYR A 221 7.01 11.67 6.25
C TYR A 221 6.76 13.11 5.84
N ARG A 222 7.82 13.88 5.57
CA ARG A 222 7.74 15.32 5.25
C ARG A 222 7.08 15.60 3.90
N TYR A 223 7.38 14.83 2.86
CA TYR A 223 6.96 15.13 1.49
C TYR A 223 5.80 14.26 0.99
N ALA A 224 5.70 13.01 1.43
CA ALA A 224 4.63 12.12 0.97
C ALA A 224 3.45 12.07 1.96
N LEU A 225 3.70 11.84 3.25
CA LEU A 225 2.64 11.52 4.23
C LEU A 225 2.01 12.76 4.87
N ALA A 226 2.80 13.70 5.40
CA ALA A 226 2.28 14.87 6.12
C ALA A 226 1.36 15.75 5.26
N PRO A 227 1.64 16.01 3.97
CA PRO A 227 0.71 16.76 3.11
C PRO A 227 -0.64 16.07 2.86
N ARG A 228 -0.82 14.84 3.36
CA ARG A 228 -1.99 13.98 3.13
C ARG A 228 -2.60 13.48 4.45
N ASP A 229 -2.20 14.05 5.59
CA ASP A 229 -2.63 13.66 6.94
C ASP A 229 -2.38 12.17 7.25
N LEU A 230 -1.24 11.65 6.78
CA LEU A 230 -0.80 10.26 7.00
C LEU A 230 0.49 10.17 7.85
N ASP A 231 1.00 11.28 8.35
CA ASP A 231 2.21 11.37 9.19
C ASP A 231 2.01 10.78 10.61
N THR A 232 0.77 10.40 10.93
CA THR A 232 0.43 9.65 12.15
C THR A 232 0.59 8.13 12.01
N VAL A 233 0.81 7.62 10.79
CA VAL A 233 1.10 6.19 10.58
C VAL A 233 2.40 5.84 11.32
N PRO A 234 2.43 4.84 12.22
CA PRO A 234 3.65 4.49 12.91
C PRO A 234 4.65 3.78 11.98
N LEU A 235 5.94 4.08 12.15
CA LEU A 235 7.04 3.49 11.41
C LEU A 235 7.79 2.45 12.25
N VAL A 236 8.17 1.34 11.64
CA VAL A 236 9.21 0.45 12.14
C VAL A 236 10.29 0.30 11.07
N ILE A 237 11.55 0.44 11.47
CA ILE A 237 12.67 0.11 10.60
C ILE A 237 12.90 -1.39 10.74
N THR A 238 12.38 -2.16 9.79
CA THR A 238 12.29 -3.63 9.86
C THR A 238 13.62 -4.31 9.57
N GLU A 239 14.63 -3.57 9.10
CA GLU A 239 16.02 -4.00 9.01
C GLU A 239 16.97 -2.78 9.09
N LEU A 240 18.02 -2.87 9.91
CA LEU A 240 19.01 -1.82 10.17
C LEU A 240 20.42 -2.41 10.21
N GLY A 241 21.39 -1.72 9.61
CA GLY A 241 22.81 -2.03 9.82
C GLY A 241 23.74 -1.47 8.75
N CYS A 242 24.89 -2.14 8.56
CA CYS A 242 25.75 -1.92 7.41
C CYS A 242 25.52 -2.96 6.32
N ASP A 243 25.42 -2.52 5.07
CA ASP A 243 25.29 -3.40 3.89
C ASP A 243 25.91 -2.78 2.62
N ALA A 244 25.90 -3.55 1.53
CA ALA A 244 26.32 -3.20 0.18
C ALA A 244 25.37 -2.16 -0.45
N VAL A 245 25.61 -0.88 -0.17
CA VAL A 245 24.87 0.29 -0.68
C VAL A 245 25.54 0.96 -1.89
N GLY A 246 26.45 0.25 -2.55
CA GLY A 246 27.21 0.72 -3.72
C GLY A 246 28.40 1.63 -3.40
N HIS A 247 29.22 1.91 -4.42
CA HIS A 247 30.42 2.75 -4.30
C HIS A 247 30.07 4.23 -4.45
N ASN A 248 29.77 4.90 -3.33
CA ASN A 248 29.37 6.31 -3.34
C ASN A 248 30.55 7.31 -3.21
N CYS A 249 31.74 6.82 -2.82
CA CYS A 249 32.98 7.61 -2.76
C CYS A 249 34.21 6.75 -3.13
N PRO A 250 35.15 7.25 -3.95
CA PRO A 250 36.36 6.52 -4.29
C PRO A 250 37.15 6.10 -3.05
N GLY A 251 37.54 4.82 -2.97
CA GLY A 251 38.33 4.29 -1.86
C GLY A 251 37.55 3.96 -0.59
N THR A 252 36.21 4.08 -0.60
CA THR A 252 35.37 3.65 0.53
C THR A 252 34.76 2.27 0.28
N PRO A 253 34.89 1.32 1.21
CA PRO A 253 34.27 0.01 1.08
C PRO A 253 32.77 0.06 1.41
N SER A 254 32.04 -0.97 0.99
CA SER A 254 30.63 -1.18 1.30
C SER A 254 30.38 -2.67 1.53
N GLY A 255 29.48 -3.00 2.45
CA GLY A 255 29.23 -4.39 2.87
C GLY A 255 28.78 -4.48 4.32
N ALA A 256 28.71 -5.72 4.82
CA ALA A 256 28.35 -5.98 6.21
C ALA A 256 29.39 -5.42 7.18
N TRP A 257 28.97 -5.19 8.43
CA TRP A 257 29.81 -4.55 9.44
C TRP A 257 31.12 -5.32 9.71
N LYS A 258 31.12 -6.66 9.63
CA LYS A 258 32.35 -7.46 9.80
C LYS A 258 33.37 -7.23 8.67
N ASP A 259 32.92 -6.92 7.46
CA ASP A 259 33.82 -6.63 6.33
C ASP A 259 34.45 -5.24 6.42
N LEU A 260 33.79 -4.34 7.15
CA LEU A 260 34.23 -2.96 7.34
C LEU A 260 35.24 -2.82 8.51
N ALA A 261 35.38 -3.85 9.35
CA ALA A 261 36.24 -3.82 10.52
C ALA A 261 37.70 -3.43 10.21
N GLY A 262 38.28 -4.03 9.16
CA GLY A 262 39.65 -3.71 8.73
C GLY A 262 39.79 -2.27 8.20
N TYR A 263 38.75 -1.75 7.53
CA TYR A 263 38.74 -0.37 7.07
C TYR A 263 38.66 0.61 8.23
N TRP A 264 37.77 0.38 9.19
CA TRP A 264 37.65 1.23 10.38
C TRP A 264 38.95 1.29 11.17
N ASP A 265 39.64 0.16 11.35
CA ASP A 265 40.92 0.13 12.06
C ASP A 265 41.99 0.99 11.36
N SER A 266 41.98 1.00 10.03
CA SER A 266 42.89 1.81 9.20
C SER A 266 42.56 3.31 9.17
N TYR A 267 41.34 3.70 9.54
CA TYR A 267 40.85 5.08 9.47
C TYR A 267 41.34 5.89 10.68
N ASP A 268 41.99 7.05 10.48
CA ASP A 268 42.64 7.79 11.57
C ASP A 268 41.67 8.34 12.64
N GLY A 269 40.38 8.46 12.32
CA GLY A 269 39.32 8.87 13.22
C GLY A 269 39.38 10.34 13.64
N ALA A 270 40.28 11.16 13.11
CA ALA A 270 40.50 12.53 13.59
C ALA A 270 39.27 13.45 13.41
N ARG A 271 38.43 13.13 12.42
CA ARG A 271 37.18 13.83 12.10
C ARG A 271 35.93 12.99 12.38
N ASP A 272 36.10 11.88 13.10
CA ASP A 272 34.99 11.00 13.42
C ASP A 272 33.98 11.71 14.32
N GLN A 273 32.71 11.38 14.20
CA GLN A 273 31.65 11.98 15.00
C GLN A 273 31.50 11.28 16.34
N ILE A 274 31.85 10.00 16.38
CA ILE A 274 31.85 9.23 17.62
C ILE A 274 33.13 9.57 18.36
N ASP A 275 32.97 10.25 19.50
CA ASP A 275 34.04 10.62 20.43
C ASP A 275 34.97 9.45 20.78
N TYR A 276 34.42 8.23 20.84
CA TYR A 276 35.17 7.01 21.06
C TYR A 276 36.28 6.78 20.01
N TRP A 277 36.03 7.07 18.73
CA TRP A 277 36.97 6.81 17.64
C TRP A 277 37.96 7.95 17.38
N ARG A 278 37.70 9.15 17.92
CA ARG A 278 38.63 10.31 17.87
C ARG A 278 39.88 10.16 18.75
N LYS A 279 39.99 9.09 19.55
CA LYS A 279 41.12 8.90 20.49
C LYS A 279 42.42 8.52 19.76
N PRO A 280 43.58 9.05 20.18
CA PRO A 280 44.89 8.71 19.59
C PRO A 280 45.18 7.20 19.59
N ARG A 281 45.77 6.70 18.50
CA ARG A 281 46.05 5.27 18.29
C ARG A 281 47.06 4.70 19.31
N ASP A 282 47.89 5.54 19.89
CA ASP A 282 48.89 5.20 20.91
C ASP A 282 48.33 5.16 22.35
N ALA A 283 47.01 5.31 22.53
CA ALA A 283 46.29 4.80 23.71
C ALA A 283 46.22 3.24 23.64
N ARG A 284 47.42 2.66 23.76
CA ARG A 284 47.99 1.32 23.51
C ARG A 284 47.18 0.04 23.21
N ASP A 285 45.85 -0.07 23.27
CA ASP A 285 45.12 -1.32 22.93
C ASP A 285 43.64 -1.10 22.48
N ALA A 286 43.23 0.13 22.12
CA ALA A 286 41.87 0.57 22.41
C ALA A 286 40.85 0.69 21.24
N ARG A 287 41.15 0.28 20.00
CA ARG A 287 40.16 0.32 18.90
C ARG A 287 39.40 -1.00 18.81
N ASP A 288 38.25 -1.02 19.47
CA ASP A 288 37.29 -2.13 19.44
C ASP A 288 36.27 -1.89 18.32
N THR A 289 36.39 -2.62 17.21
CA THR A 289 35.49 -2.50 16.05
C THR A 289 34.06 -2.94 16.37
N GLU A 290 33.88 -3.88 17.31
CA GLU A 290 32.56 -4.29 17.80
C GLU A 290 31.91 -3.15 18.60
N ARG A 291 32.69 -2.51 19.48
CA ARG A 291 32.22 -1.31 20.19
C ARG A 291 31.91 -0.19 19.21
N TYR A 292 32.76 0.03 18.22
CA TYR A 292 32.57 1.08 17.26
C TYR A 292 31.29 0.88 16.45
N TYR A 293 31.02 -0.33 15.97
CA TYR A 293 29.75 -0.66 15.32
C TYR A 293 28.54 -0.43 16.25
N ALA A 294 28.63 -0.85 17.51
CA ALA A 294 27.58 -0.58 18.51
C ALA A 294 27.34 0.93 18.70
N GLU A 295 28.39 1.74 18.75
CA GLU A 295 28.27 3.20 18.87
C GLU A 295 27.63 3.84 17.61
N GLN A 296 27.81 3.28 16.41
CA GLN A 296 27.08 3.75 15.21
C GLN A 296 25.58 3.44 15.31
N LEU A 297 25.22 2.25 15.81
CA LEU A 297 23.82 1.90 16.05
C LEU A 297 23.21 2.76 17.17
N ILE A 298 23.98 3.10 18.21
CA ILE A 298 23.56 4.02 19.29
C ILE A 298 23.38 5.45 18.75
N TRP A 299 24.24 5.91 17.83
CA TRP A 299 24.03 7.18 17.14
C TRP A 299 22.69 7.16 16.39
N TYR A 300 22.43 6.10 15.63
CA TYR A 300 21.16 5.96 14.89
C TYR A 300 19.96 5.94 15.84
N ASP A 301 20.05 5.21 16.94
CA ASP A 301 19.03 5.18 18.00
C ASP A 301 18.71 6.58 18.53
N ARG A 302 19.73 7.38 18.83
CA ARG A 302 19.57 8.77 19.29
C ARG A 302 18.89 9.66 18.25
N GLU A 303 19.12 9.41 16.96
CA GLU A 303 18.44 10.13 15.89
C GLU A 303 16.96 9.75 15.81
N ILE A 304 16.65 8.46 15.73
CA ILE A 304 15.25 8.01 15.61
C ILE A 304 14.42 8.27 16.89
N GLN A 305 15.07 8.43 18.04
CA GLN A 305 14.42 8.86 19.29
C GLN A 305 13.79 10.25 19.19
N LYS A 306 14.26 11.11 18.27
CA LYS A 306 13.71 12.46 18.05
C LYS A 306 12.37 12.43 17.31
N ASP A 307 12.06 11.32 16.63
CA ASP A 307 10.87 11.19 15.79
C ASP A 307 9.82 10.31 16.49
N ALA A 308 8.76 10.92 17.01
CA ALA A 308 7.76 10.23 17.83
C ALA A 308 7.06 9.07 17.09
N TYR A 309 6.85 9.20 15.78
CA TYR A 309 6.19 8.18 14.96
C TYR A 309 7.05 6.93 14.69
N VAL A 310 8.34 6.93 15.04
CA VAL A 310 9.21 5.74 14.90
C VAL A 310 9.09 4.87 16.14
N LEU A 311 8.63 3.64 15.99
CA LEU A 311 8.45 2.67 17.06
C LEU A 311 9.74 1.96 17.45
N GLY A 312 10.56 1.62 16.47
CA GLY A 312 11.73 0.79 16.66
C GLY A 312 12.53 0.57 15.39
N ALA A 313 13.76 0.08 15.55
CA ALA A 313 14.62 -0.35 14.47
C ALA A 313 15.28 -1.70 14.81
N THR A 314 15.14 -2.69 13.92
CA THR A 314 15.63 -4.05 14.18
C THR A 314 16.97 -4.29 13.51
N ILE A 315 17.99 -4.58 14.31
CA ILE A 315 19.38 -4.72 13.87
C ILE A 315 19.55 -6.07 13.16
N PHE A 316 19.90 -6.03 11.88
CA PHE A 316 20.18 -7.21 11.07
C PHE A 316 21.65 -7.65 11.31
N THR A 317 21.92 -8.81 11.93
CA THR A 317 20.95 -9.80 12.42
C THR A 317 21.41 -10.58 13.66
N PHE A 318 20.47 -11.23 14.35
CA PHE A 318 20.69 -12.12 15.48
C PHE A 318 20.49 -13.58 15.06
N GLY A 319 21.60 -14.34 15.06
CA GLY A 319 21.64 -15.74 14.67
C GLY A 319 21.48 -15.96 13.16
N SER A 320 22.09 -17.02 12.63
CA SER A 320 21.93 -17.46 11.25
C SER A 320 22.39 -18.92 11.11
N ASP A 321 21.71 -19.70 10.27
CA ASP A 321 22.19 -20.99 9.72
C ASP A 321 22.70 -20.85 8.27
N ASN A 322 22.63 -19.64 7.72
CA ASN A 322 23.07 -19.30 6.38
C ASN A 322 24.41 -18.56 6.44
N SER A 323 25.43 -19.12 5.78
CA SER A 323 26.77 -18.55 5.70
C SER A 323 26.80 -17.13 5.11
N THR A 324 25.84 -16.80 4.24
CA THR A 324 25.70 -15.46 3.64
C THR A 324 25.39 -14.41 4.70
N TRP A 325 24.58 -14.74 5.72
CA TRP A 325 24.16 -13.78 6.75
C TRP A 325 25.13 -13.70 7.94
N GLU A 326 26.09 -14.63 8.04
CA GLU A 326 27.03 -14.67 9.17
C GLU A 326 27.93 -13.42 9.25
N ARG A 327 28.24 -12.80 8.10
CA ARG A 327 28.96 -11.51 8.05
C ARG A 327 28.18 -10.33 8.67
N TYR A 328 26.86 -10.44 8.83
CA TYR A 328 26.00 -9.44 9.49
C TYR A 328 25.69 -9.80 10.94
N ASN A 329 25.88 -11.06 11.34
CA ASN A 329 25.45 -11.58 12.63
C ASN A 329 26.17 -10.89 13.81
N VAL A 330 25.39 -10.27 14.71
CA VAL A 330 25.90 -9.62 15.93
C VAL A 330 25.89 -10.57 17.14
N ALA A 331 25.16 -11.68 17.10
CA ALA A 331 25.15 -12.65 18.19
C ALA A 331 26.55 -13.27 18.39
N GLY A 332 26.92 -13.52 19.65
CA GLY A 332 28.24 -14.00 20.04
C GLY A 332 29.37 -12.95 20.00
N THR A 333 29.06 -11.67 19.78
CA THR A 333 30.04 -10.57 19.77
C THR A 333 29.81 -9.60 20.93
N ARG A 334 30.74 -8.68 21.23
CA ARG A 334 30.51 -7.67 22.28
C ARG A 334 29.56 -6.56 21.84
N VAL A 335 29.19 -6.49 20.56
CA VAL A 335 28.19 -5.52 20.04
C VAL A 335 26.93 -5.58 20.92
N THR A 336 26.42 -6.78 21.17
CA THR A 336 25.17 -7.03 21.90
C THR A 336 25.26 -6.58 23.37
N GLN A 337 26.44 -6.74 24.00
CA GLN A 337 26.69 -6.31 25.38
C GLN A 337 26.68 -4.78 25.50
N TYR A 338 27.29 -4.08 24.55
CA TYR A 338 27.26 -2.61 24.51
C TYR A 338 25.83 -2.09 24.28
N LEU A 339 25.09 -2.70 23.36
CA LEU A 339 23.70 -2.33 23.09
C LEU A 339 22.80 -2.60 24.29
N ALA A 340 22.93 -3.76 24.95
CA ALA A 340 22.18 -4.08 26.16
C ALA A 340 22.45 -3.06 27.29
N THR A 341 23.71 -2.62 27.43
CA THR A 341 24.07 -1.58 28.40
C THR A 341 23.38 -0.26 28.09
N HIS A 342 23.41 0.18 26.83
CA HIS A 342 22.72 1.41 26.38
C HIS A 342 21.20 1.34 26.57
N ILE A 343 20.58 0.21 26.22
CA ILE A 343 19.14 -0.01 26.37
C ILE A 343 18.73 0.08 27.85
N ARG A 344 19.49 -0.52 28.78
CA ARG A 344 19.21 -0.44 30.22
C ARG A 344 19.24 1.02 30.71
N GLN A 345 20.19 1.81 30.24
CA GLN A 345 20.35 3.22 30.62
C GLN A 345 19.18 4.11 30.20
N THR A 346 18.40 3.70 29.19
CA THR A 346 17.27 4.47 28.66
C THR A 346 15.90 3.87 29.00
N SER A 347 15.86 2.78 29.76
CA SER A 347 14.66 1.97 30.01
C SER A 347 13.51 2.71 30.73
N GLY A 348 13.82 3.70 31.58
CA GLY A 348 12.83 4.46 32.36
C GLY A 348 12.11 5.58 31.61
N GLU A 349 12.43 5.79 30.32
CA GLU A 349 11.93 6.91 29.54
C GLU A 349 10.58 6.61 28.85
N PRO A 350 9.75 7.63 28.56
CA PRO A 350 8.47 7.47 27.87
C PRO A 350 8.62 6.93 26.44
N THR A 351 7.60 6.22 25.94
CA THR A 351 7.48 5.83 24.52
C THR A 351 6.09 5.97 23.98
N LEU A 352 5.99 5.92 22.65
CA LEU A 352 4.73 5.70 21.95
C LEU A 352 4.18 4.30 22.29
N PRO A 353 3.02 4.16 22.93
CA PRO A 353 2.36 2.88 23.04
C PRO A 353 1.77 2.51 21.68
N LEU A 354 1.89 1.24 21.30
CA LEU A 354 1.07 0.72 20.23
C LEU A 354 -0.39 0.65 20.73
N PRO A 355 -1.37 1.12 19.94
CA PRO A 355 -2.77 0.85 20.26
C PRO A 355 -2.99 -0.66 20.36
N PRO A 356 -3.81 -1.14 21.32
CA PRO A 356 -4.16 -2.55 21.37
C PRO A 356 -4.77 -2.99 20.03
N THR A 357 -4.52 -4.23 19.63
CA THR A 357 -5.23 -4.83 18.50
C THR A 357 -6.73 -4.70 18.71
N ARG A 358 -7.47 -4.21 17.71
CA ARG A 358 -8.94 -4.13 17.83
C ARG A 358 -9.47 -5.55 18.07
N PRO A 359 -10.34 -5.76 19.07
CA PRO A 359 -11.11 -6.98 19.16
C PRO A 359 -11.79 -7.23 17.81
N VAL A 360 -11.95 -8.51 17.44
CA VAL A 360 -12.75 -8.89 16.28
C VAL A 360 -14.21 -8.59 16.62
N GLU A 361 -14.61 -7.33 16.50
CA GLU A 361 -16.02 -6.98 16.42
C GLU A 361 -16.48 -7.28 14.99
N PRO A 362 -17.58 -8.03 14.80
CA PRO A 362 -18.22 -8.06 13.49
C PRO A 362 -18.47 -6.61 13.07
N PRO A 363 -18.15 -6.23 11.81
CA PRO A 363 -18.36 -4.86 11.37
C PRO A 363 -19.79 -4.45 11.72
N PRO A 364 -20.00 -3.26 12.30
CA PRO A 364 -21.36 -2.81 12.61
C PRO A 364 -22.16 -2.90 11.31
N PRO A 365 -23.39 -3.45 11.37
CA PRO A 365 -24.22 -3.57 10.18
C PRO A 365 -24.29 -2.19 9.51
N PRO A 366 -24.08 -2.12 8.19
CA PRO A 366 -24.01 -0.87 7.48
C PRO A 366 -25.24 -0.03 7.82
N GLN A 367 -25.02 1.17 8.36
CA GLN A 367 -26.12 2.04 8.72
C GLN A 367 -26.80 2.53 7.43
N PRO A 368 -28.14 2.62 7.41
CA PRO A 368 -28.87 3.19 6.29
C PRO A 368 -28.31 4.57 5.94
N SER A 369 -28.12 4.85 4.64
CA SER A 369 -27.74 6.19 4.21
C SER A 369 -28.92 7.14 4.49
N THR A 370 -28.74 8.14 5.35
CA THR A 370 -29.83 9.06 5.73
C THR A 370 -30.03 10.20 4.74
N SER A 371 -29.17 10.32 3.72
CA SER A 371 -29.23 11.36 2.70
C SER A 371 -29.25 10.77 1.29
N ARG A 372 -30.08 11.37 0.44
CA ARG A 372 -30.39 10.89 -0.92
C ARG A 372 -29.11 10.67 -1.74
N GLY A 373 -28.98 9.47 -2.32
CA GLY A 373 -27.90 9.15 -3.25
C GLY A 373 -26.51 8.98 -2.63
N GLN A 374 -26.39 9.02 -1.30
CA GLN A 374 -25.13 8.71 -0.63
C GLN A 374 -24.83 7.21 -0.69
N PRO A 375 -23.56 6.82 -0.84
CA PRO A 375 -23.19 5.42 -0.79
C PRO A 375 -23.34 4.88 0.64
N ARG A 376 -23.93 3.68 0.78
CA ARG A 376 -24.01 2.95 2.05
C ARG A 376 -22.63 2.66 2.62
N GLU A 377 -21.68 2.31 1.76
CA GLU A 377 -20.28 2.09 2.10
C GLU A 377 -19.37 2.69 1.02
N GLN A 378 -18.15 3.06 1.38
CA GLN A 378 -17.18 3.57 0.41
C GLN A 378 -16.57 2.41 -0.37
N TYR A 379 -16.61 2.49 -1.70
CA TYR A 379 -16.03 1.51 -2.62
C TYR A 379 -15.39 2.19 -3.82
N SER A 380 -14.60 1.41 -4.55
CA SER A 380 -13.94 1.83 -5.79
C SER A 380 -14.89 1.66 -6.97
N ARG A 381 -15.37 2.78 -7.53
CA ARG A 381 -16.23 2.77 -8.70
C ARG A 381 -15.40 2.85 -9.97
N ILE A 382 -15.57 1.87 -10.86
CA ILE A 382 -14.96 1.86 -12.20
C ILE A 382 -16.08 1.93 -13.23
N TYR A 383 -16.05 2.98 -14.05
CA TYR A 383 -17.01 3.21 -15.14
C TYR A 383 -16.27 3.22 -16.48
N VAL A 384 -16.66 2.33 -17.40
CA VAL A 384 -16.16 2.33 -18.78
C VAL A 384 -17.05 3.25 -19.62
N LEU A 385 -16.49 4.40 -20.00
CA LEU A 385 -17.20 5.45 -20.72
C LEU A 385 -16.94 5.35 -22.22
N LEU A 386 -17.96 4.95 -22.98
CA LEU A 386 -17.94 4.89 -24.44
C LEU A 386 -18.34 6.23 -25.07
N PRO A 387 -17.66 6.67 -26.15
CA PRO A 387 -17.91 7.98 -26.74
C PRO A 387 -19.26 8.03 -27.48
N PRO A 388 -19.81 9.23 -27.72
CA PRO A 388 -21.03 9.39 -28.51
C PRO A 388 -20.96 8.73 -29.90
N THR A 389 -19.76 8.67 -30.48
CA THR A 389 -19.48 8.04 -31.78
C THR A 389 -19.57 6.50 -31.77
N ALA A 390 -19.58 5.86 -30.60
CA ALA A 390 -19.67 4.40 -30.47
C ALA A 390 -21.13 3.90 -30.64
N VAL A 391 -21.77 4.23 -31.77
CA VAL A 391 -23.19 3.89 -32.06
C VAL A 391 -23.46 2.39 -32.15
N ASP A 392 -22.46 1.61 -32.53
CA ASP A 392 -22.55 0.15 -32.65
C ASP A 392 -22.48 -0.51 -31.27
N PRO A 393 -23.46 -1.35 -30.87
CA PRO A 393 -23.41 -2.11 -29.61
C PRO A 393 -22.18 -3.00 -29.49
N ALA A 394 -21.51 -3.37 -30.60
CA ALA A 394 -20.27 -4.14 -30.57
C ALA A 394 -19.18 -3.53 -29.67
N TRP A 395 -19.18 -2.20 -29.47
CA TRP A 395 -18.29 -1.54 -28.53
C TRP A 395 -18.56 -1.93 -27.07
N VAL A 396 -19.83 -2.07 -26.67
CA VAL A 396 -20.21 -2.57 -25.34
C VAL A 396 -19.87 -4.05 -25.23
N GLU A 397 -20.11 -4.83 -26.29
CA GLU A 397 -19.81 -6.26 -26.32
C GLU A 397 -18.31 -6.52 -26.12
N ALA A 398 -17.45 -5.70 -26.73
CA ALA A 398 -16.01 -5.77 -26.54
C ALA A 398 -15.58 -5.52 -25.08
N VAL A 399 -16.22 -4.55 -24.41
CA VAL A 399 -15.99 -4.28 -22.98
C VAL A 399 -16.50 -5.43 -22.12
N ALA A 400 -17.70 -5.94 -22.40
CA ALA A 400 -18.30 -7.05 -21.65
C ALA A 400 -17.45 -8.32 -21.75
N ASP A 401 -17.05 -8.70 -22.96
CA ASP A 401 -16.16 -9.85 -23.21
C ASP A 401 -14.83 -9.74 -22.46
N ALA A 402 -14.30 -8.52 -22.30
CA ALA A 402 -13.00 -8.30 -21.66
C ALA A 402 -13.07 -8.17 -20.14
N THR A 403 -14.21 -7.71 -19.58
CA THR A 403 -14.24 -7.25 -18.19
C THR A 403 -15.36 -7.85 -17.35
N TRP A 404 -16.44 -8.36 -17.96
CA TRP A 404 -17.64 -8.73 -17.22
C TRP A 404 -17.39 -9.88 -16.27
N ARG A 405 -16.90 -11.02 -16.78
CA ARG A 405 -16.75 -12.28 -16.04
C ARG A 405 -15.98 -12.14 -14.73
N GLU A 406 -14.96 -11.27 -14.71
CA GLU A 406 -14.08 -11.12 -13.55
C GLU A 406 -14.40 -9.89 -12.71
N ARG A 407 -14.88 -8.80 -13.34
CA ARG A 407 -14.91 -7.48 -12.70
C ARG A 407 -16.28 -6.80 -12.69
N HIS A 408 -17.25 -7.28 -13.47
CA HIS A 408 -18.59 -6.70 -13.59
C HIS A 408 -18.60 -5.16 -13.72
N PHE A 409 -17.69 -4.60 -14.50
CA PHE A 409 -17.57 -3.14 -14.64
C PHE A 409 -18.86 -2.50 -15.14
N THR A 410 -19.14 -1.30 -14.63
CA THR A 410 -20.23 -0.47 -15.12
C THR A 410 -19.87 0.09 -16.49
N ILE A 411 -20.74 -0.08 -17.47
CA ILE A 411 -20.54 0.36 -18.86
C ILE A 411 -21.64 1.35 -19.23
N GLY A 412 -21.27 2.46 -19.85
CA GLY A 412 -22.26 3.38 -20.41
C GLY A 412 -21.65 4.50 -21.25
N ALA A 413 -22.48 5.46 -21.62
CA ALA A 413 -22.10 6.57 -22.51
C ALA A 413 -22.52 7.95 -21.98
N SER A 414 -22.78 8.07 -20.68
CA SER A 414 -23.05 9.35 -20.02
C SER A 414 -21.83 9.79 -19.22
N ALA A 415 -21.23 10.92 -19.62
CA ALA A 415 -20.10 11.49 -18.88
C ALA A 415 -20.52 11.99 -17.48
N ASP A 416 -21.75 12.48 -17.33
CA ASP A 416 -22.30 12.89 -16.04
C ASP A 416 -22.50 11.68 -15.11
N ASP A 417 -23.01 10.54 -15.60
CA ASP A 417 -23.14 9.31 -14.80
C ASP A 417 -21.77 8.70 -14.47
N ALA A 418 -20.80 8.77 -15.37
CA ALA A 418 -19.44 8.32 -15.10
C ALA A 418 -18.79 9.09 -13.93
N GLY A 419 -19.14 10.37 -13.75
CA GLY A 419 -18.62 11.22 -12.68
C GLY A 419 -19.37 11.17 -11.35
N ILE A 420 -20.59 10.65 -11.31
CA ILE A 420 -21.47 10.77 -10.14
C ILE A 420 -21.09 9.83 -8.98
N GLY A 421 -21.52 10.21 -7.77
CA GLY A 421 -21.39 9.45 -6.53
C GLY A 421 -20.44 10.10 -5.53
N ASN A 422 -20.87 10.22 -4.27
CA ASN A 422 -20.01 10.72 -3.20
C ASN A 422 -19.06 9.64 -2.68
N LEU A 423 -18.18 9.21 -3.57
CA LEU A 423 -17.20 8.15 -3.36
C LEU A 423 -15.79 8.74 -3.34
N HIS A 424 -14.96 8.24 -2.44
CA HIS A 424 -13.54 8.60 -2.36
C HIS A 424 -12.76 8.21 -3.62
N ALA A 425 -13.24 7.18 -4.32
CA ALA A 425 -12.53 6.55 -5.42
C ALA A 425 -13.46 6.34 -6.62
N ARG A 426 -13.39 7.24 -7.60
CA ARG A 426 -14.13 7.16 -8.86
C ARG A 426 -13.13 7.12 -10.00
N MET A 427 -13.15 6.07 -10.80
CA MET A 427 -12.35 5.95 -12.01
C MET A 427 -13.25 5.88 -13.22
N VAL A 428 -12.85 6.63 -14.25
CA VAL A 428 -13.49 6.57 -15.55
C VAL A 428 -12.46 6.12 -16.58
N VAL A 429 -12.73 4.97 -17.19
CA VAL A 429 -11.98 4.44 -18.34
C VAL A 429 -12.64 4.95 -19.60
N ILE A 430 -12.12 6.04 -20.15
CA ILE A 430 -12.66 6.72 -21.31
C ILE A 430 -12.12 6.09 -22.58
N ILE A 431 -13.01 5.52 -23.37
CA ILE A 431 -12.69 4.98 -24.68
C ILE A 431 -12.77 6.10 -25.71
N ASN A 432 -11.73 6.21 -26.55
CA ASN A 432 -11.66 7.15 -27.66
C ASN A 432 -12.03 8.58 -27.25
N PRO A 433 -11.25 9.21 -26.35
CA PRO A 433 -11.55 10.54 -25.80
C PRO A 433 -11.73 11.63 -26.87
N GLN A 434 -11.12 11.45 -28.05
CA GLN A 434 -11.32 12.34 -29.21
C GLN A 434 -12.78 12.43 -29.68
N GLY A 435 -13.61 11.43 -29.38
CA GLY A 435 -15.03 11.41 -29.74
C GLY A 435 -15.92 12.31 -28.89
N TRP A 436 -15.37 12.94 -27.84
CA TRP A 436 -16.09 13.81 -26.89
C TRP A 436 -15.94 15.31 -27.19
N GLY A 437 -15.27 15.67 -28.29
CA GLY A 437 -14.96 17.06 -28.64
C GLY A 437 -13.63 17.54 -28.07
N VAL A 438 -13.22 18.74 -28.50
CA VAL A 438 -11.90 19.31 -28.21
C VAL A 438 -11.93 20.58 -27.36
N ASN A 439 -13.11 21.16 -27.08
CA ASN A 439 -13.24 22.45 -26.41
C ASN A 439 -14.42 22.45 -25.40
N PRO A 440 -14.18 22.15 -24.10
CA PRO A 440 -12.95 21.56 -23.57
C PRO A 440 -12.83 20.08 -23.99
N PRO A 441 -11.61 19.51 -24.06
CA PRO A 441 -11.46 18.07 -24.15
C PRO A 441 -11.99 17.39 -22.86
N ILE A 442 -12.36 16.11 -22.98
CA ILE A 442 -13.14 15.41 -21.95
C ILE A 442 -12.43 15.28 -20.59
N ASP A 443 -11.09 15.23 -20.58
CA ASP A 443 -10.27 15.28 -19.37
C ASP A 443 -10.46 16.58 -18.59
N GLN A 444 -10.41 17.72 -19.28
CA GLN A 444 -10.65 19.04 -18.69
C GLN A 444 -12.11 19.21 -18.27
N TRP A 445 -13.04 18.60 -19.01
CA TRP A 445 -14.45 18.57 -18.61
C TRP A 445 -14.64 17.81 -17.29
N PHE A 446 -14.02 16.64 -17.12
CA PHE A 446 -14.08 15.90 -15.85
C PHE A 446 -13.39 16.67 -14.72
N ALA A 447 -12.20 17.23 -14.97
CA ALA A 447 -11.47 18.02 -13.97
C ALA A 447 -12.29 19.21 -13.45
N LYS A 448 -13.09 19.82 -14.33
CA LYS A 448 -13.98 20.94 -13.98
C LYS A 448 -15.25 20.51 -13.26
N ASN A 449 -15.96 19.50 -13.78
CA ASN A 449 -17.32 19.18 -13.34
C ASN A 449 -17.37 18.08 -12.28
N TYR A 450 -16.38 17.18 -12.27
CA TYR A 450 -16.31 16.02 -11.39
C TYR A 450 -14.89 15.85 -10.84
N PRO A 451 -14.39 16.80 -10.02
CA PRO A 451 -13.06 16.71 -9.44
C PRO A 451 -12.90 15.42 -8.62
N GLY A 452 -11.68 14.89 -8.60
CA GLY A 452 -11.33 13.64 -7.91
C GLY A 452 -11.56 12.36 -8.73
N VAL A 453 -12.09 12.45 -9.95
CA VAL A 453 -12.15 11.31 -10.87
C VAL A 453 -10.74 10.94 -11.36
N VAL A 454 -10.36 9.67 -11.20
CA VAL A 454 -9.18 9.09 -11.84
C VAL A 454 -9.50 8.88 -13.31
N TYR A 455 -8.78 9.61 -14.15
CA TYR A 455 -8.94 9.61 -15.59
C TYR A 455 -8.00 8.58 -16.23
N VAL A 456 -8.56 7.58 -16.92
CA VAL A 456 -7.81 6.62 -17.73
C VAL A 456 -8.35 6.69 -19.14
N SER A 457 -7.51 6.97 -20.13
CA SER A 457 -7.94 6.98 -21.53
C SER A 457 -7.36 5.82 -22.33
N LEU A 458 -8.21 5.16 -23.11
CA LEU A 458 -7.81 4.14 -24.08
C LEU A 458 -8.23 4.58 -25.48
N ARG A 459 -7.40 4.28 -26.48
CA ARG A 459 -7.72 4.54 -27.90
C ARG A 459 -7.79 3.21 -28.62
N ALA A 460 -8.86 3.00 -29.37
CA ALA A 460 -9.08 1.81 -30.17
C ALA A 460 -9.80 2.20 -31.47
N ASN A 461 -9.38 1.66 -32.60
CA ASN A 461 -9.98 1.93 -33.91
C ASN A 461 -11.12 0.97 -34.23
N SER A 462 -11.26 -0.13 -33.47
CA SER A 462 -12.33 -1.11 -33.63
C SER A 462 -12.73 -1.75 -32.29
N PRO A 463 -13.93 -2.35 -32.18
CA PRO A 463 -14.31 -3.13 -31.00
C PRO A 463 -13.35 -4.29 -30.70
N ALA A 464 -12.84 -4.99 -31.73
CA ALA A 464 -11.88 -6.07 -31.56
C ALA A 464 -10.56 -5.58 -30.94
N GLU A 465 -10.06 -4.42 -31.40
CA GLU A 465 -8.89 -3.78 -30.82
C GLU A 465 -9.15 -3.33 -29.38
N LEU A 466 -10.33 -2.76 -29.09
CA LEU A 466 -10.70 -2.38 -27.72
C LEU A 466 -10.68 -3.58 -26.77
N LYS A 467 -11.29 -4.71 -27.17
CA LYS A 467 -11.27 -5.95 -26.38
C LYS A 467 -9.84 -6.37 -26.07
N ASN A 468 -8.98 -6.40 -27.09
CA ASN A 468 -7.57 -6.76 -26.90
C ASN A 468 -6.84 -5.78 -25.98
N ILE A 469 -7.08 -4.48 -26.10
CA ILE A 469 -6.48 -3.48 -25.21
C ILE A 469 -6.93 -3.71 -23.77
N LEU A 470 -8.22 -3.92 -23.52
CA LEU A 470 -8.76 -4.14 -22.18
C LEU A 470 -8.25 -5.44 -21.54
N LEU A 471 -8.06 -6.50 -22.33
CA LEU A 471 -7.49 -7.77 -21.84
C LEU A 471 -6.00 -7.64 -21.47
N ASN A 472 -5.26 -6.77 -22.16
CA ASN A 472 -3.81 -6.66 -22.00
C ASN A 472 -3.35 -5.42 -21.23
N THR A 473 -4.26 -4.50 -20.92
CA THR A 473 -3.94 -3.28 -20.16
C THR A 473 -4.40 -3.47 -18.72
N PRO A 474 -3.49 -3.60 -17.75
CA PRO A 474 -3.87 -3.55 -16.34
C PRO A 474 -4.41 -2.15 -16.07
N LEU A 475 -5.73 -2.05 -15.90
CA LEU A 475 -6.33 -0.79 -15.47
C LEU A 475 -5.82 -0.46 -14.07
N PRO A 476 -5.37 0.79 -13.84
CA PRO A 476 -5.11 1.27 -12.50
C PRO A 476 -6.40 1.14 -11.69
N ALA A 477 -6.29 1.26 -10.39
CA ALA A 477 -7.37 0.81 -9.57
C ALA A 477 -7.71 1.80 -8.48
N PRO A 478 -9.00 2.16 -8.35
CA PRO A 478 -9.37 3.33 -7.59
C PRO A 478 -8.95 3.15 -6.12
N ILE A 479 -8.30 4.18 -5.58
CA ILE A 479 -7.76 4.21 -4.22
C ILE A 479 -8.89 4.52 -3.23
N ILE A 480 -9.28 3.59 -2.36
CA ILE A 480 -10.17 3.88 -1.22
C ILE A 480 -9.35 4.53 -0.10
N ALA A 481 -8.86 5.75 -0.30
CA ALA A 481 -8.30 6.54 0.80
C ALA A 481 -9.40 7.44 1.35
N ARG A 482 -9.65 7.43 2.66
CA ARG A 482 -10.46 8.48 3.29
C ARG A 482 -9.71 9.80 3.18
N PRO A 483 -10.22 10.81 2.45
CA PRO A 483 -9.63 12.13 2.47
C PRO A 483 -9.69 12.67 3.91
N SER A 484 -8.55 13.10 4.41
CA SER A 484 -8.43 13.91 5.61
C SER A 484 -7.83 15.25 5.17
N PRO A 485 -8.42 16.39 5.58
CA PRO A 485 -9.69 16.54 6.31
C PRO A 485 -10.92 16.11 5.47
N PRO A 486 -12.12 15.96 6.07
CA PRO A 486 -13.34 15.59 5.34
C PRO A 486 -13.58 16.53 4.16
N GLN A 487 -13.55 15.99 2.93
CA GLN A 487 -13.86 16.77 1.74
C GLN A 487 -15.36 17.03 1.67
N ALA A 488 -15.74 18.16 1.05
CA ALA A 488 -17.12 18.41 0.64
C ALA A 488 -17.63 17.24 -0.24
N PRO A 489 -18.94 16.95 -0.26
CA PRO A 489 -19.49 15.89 -1.09
C PRO A 489 -18.99 16.01 -2.52
N THR A 490 -18.28 14.98 -3.00
CA THR A 490 -17.78 14.95 -4.37
C THR A 490 -18.75 14.17 -5.25
N GLY A 491 -18.68 14.36 -6.58
CA GLY A 491 -19.56 13.62 -7.50
C GLY A 491 -21.05 13.95 -7.38
N LEU A 492 -21.39 15.17 -6.95
CA LEU A 492 -22.75 15.69 -7.10
C LEU A 492 -23.09 15.81 -8.59
N PRO A 493 -24.34 15.50 -9.00
CA PRO A 493 -24.76 15.67 -10.37
C PRO A 493 -24.66 17.14 -10.78
N ARG A 494 -24.01 17.40 -11.92
CA ARG A 494 -23.88 18.74 -12.50
C ARG A 494 -25.24 19.36 -12.83
N GLU A 495 -26.18 18.54 -13.31
CA GLU A 495 -27.54 18.92 -13.65
C GLU A 495 -28.52 17.79 -13.32
N PRO A 496 -29.82 18.08 -13.10
CA PRO A 496 -30.80 17.03 -12.84
C PRO A 496 -31.13 16.26 -14.13
N TYR A 497 -31.13 14.93 -14.04
CA TYR A 497 -31.59 14.02 -15.10
C TYR A 497 -32.15 12.73 -14.50
N GLU A 498 -32.89 11.96 -15.31
CA GLU A 498 -33.29 10.60 -14.92
C GLU A 498 -32.13 9.63 -15.18
N ARG A 499 -31.62 9.01 -14.11
CA ARG A 499 -30.60 7.97 -14.21
C ARG A 499 -31.26 6.61 -14.33
N THR A 500 -31.18 5.99 -15.51
CA THR A 500 -31.61 4.61 -15.73
C THR A 500 -30.40 3.66 -15.68
N TYR A 501 -30.48 2.64 -14.82
CA TYR A 501 -29.44 1.63 -14.62
C TYR A 501 -30.01 0.23 -14.81
N ILE A 502 -29.43 -0.57 -15.71
CA ILE A 502 -29.75 -1.99 -15.84
C ILE A 502 -28.83 -2.77 -14.90
N LEU A 503 -29.39 -3.31 -13.83
CA LEU A 503 -28.69 -4.03 -12.79
C LEU A 503 -28.77 -5.53 -13.04
N LEU A 504 -27.65 -6.18 -13.31
CA LEU A 504 -27.59 -7.63 -13.47
C LEU A 504 -27.38 -8.32 -12.11
N ASN A 505 -28.05 -9.47 -11.93
CA ASN A 505 -27.81 -10.35 -10.80
C ASN A 505 -26.33 -10.80 -10.75
N PRO A 506 -25.67 -10.86 -9.58
CA PRO A 506 -24.24 -11.19 -9.45
C PRO A 506 -23.90 -12.61 -9.91
N GLY A 507 -24.88 -13.51 -9.90
CA GLY A 507 -24.73 -14.87 -10.43
C GLY A 507 -24.67 -14.93 -11.96
N LEU A 508 -24.98 -13.84 -12.68
CA LEU A 508 -24.93 -13.77 -14.14
C LEU A 508 -23.54 -13.31 -14.63
N SER A 509 -22.53 -14.13 -14.39
CA SER A 509 -21.13 -13.84 -14.77
C SER A 509 -20.83 -14.04 -16.27
N ASP A 510 -21.76 -14.62 -17.04
CA ASP A 510 -21.59 -14.80 -18.48
C ASP A 510 -21.77 -13.46 -19.22
N PRO A 511 -20.77 -12.95 -19.97
CA PRO A 511 -20.88 -11.69 -20.71
C PRO A 511 -22.03 -11.67 -21.72
N ASP A 512 -22.55 -12.82 -22.16
CA ASP A 512 -23.66 -12.87 -23.13
C ASP A 512 -24.94 -12.18 -22.62
N TRP A 513 -25.15 -12.10 -21.31
CA TRP A 513 -26.25 -11.31 -20.72
C TRP A 513 -26.11 -9.82 -21.03
N VAL A 514 -24.92 -9.25 -20.79
CA VAL A 514 -24.65 -7.83 -21.09
C VAL A 514 -24.70 -7.57 -22.58
N LYS A 515 -24.19 -8.50 -23.40
CA LYS A 515 -24.19 -8.37 -24.86
C LYS A 515 -25.61 -8.33 -25.42
N ALA A 516 -26.49 -9.23 -24.96
CA ALA A 516 -27.89 -9.23 -25.36
C ALA A 516 -28.59 -7.91 -24.95
N LEU A 517 -28.37 -7.45 -23.71
CA LEU A 517 -28.91 -6.18 -23.22
C LEU A 517 -28.38 -4.97 -24.01
N ALA A 518 -27.09 -4.96 -24.34
CA ALA A 518 -26.49 -3.91 -25.16
C ALA A 518 -27.12 -3.85 -26.54
N ARG A 519 -27.26 -4.99 -27.24
CA ARG A 519 -27.93 -5.04 -28.55
C ARG A 519 -29.35 -4.51 -28.51
N ALA A 520 -30.07 -4.75 -27.41
CA ALA A 520 -31.46 -4.31 -27.26
C ALA A 520 -31.61 -2.83 -26.82
N THR A 521 -30.66 -2.28 -26.05
CA THR A 521 -30.88 -1.02 -25.34
C THR A 521 -29.88 0.09 -25.69
N TRP A 522 -28.79 -0.21 -26.41
CA TRP A 522 -27.70 0.74 -26.65
C TRP A 522 -28.11 1.97 -27.46
N ALA A 523 -29.18 1.88 -28.26
CA ALA A 523 -29.77 3.06 -28.92
C ALA A 523 -30.17 4.17 -27.93
N ARG A 524 -30.49 3.81 -26.67
CA ARG A 524 -30.76 4.75 -25.56
C ARG A 524 -29.59 5.01 -24.63
N ARG A 525 -28.42 4.40 -24.87
CA ARG A 525 -27.20 4.66 -24.09
C ARG A 525 -27.37 4.40 -22.59
N VAL A 526 -28.18 3.41 -22.24
CA VAL A 526 -28.46 3.04 -20.85
C VAL A 526 -27.21 2.48 -20.18
N THR A 527 -27.00 2.82 -18.92
CA THR A 527 -25.91 2.28 -18.11
C THR A 527 -26.22 0.84 -17.69
N ILE A 528 -25.24 -0.06 -17.85
CA ILE A 528 -25.34 -1.48 -17.49
C ILE A 528 -24.27 -1.80 -16.46
N GLY A 529 -24.60 -2.49 -15.37
CA GLY A 529 -23.61 -2.91 -14.39
C GLY A 529 -24.14 -3.92 -13.37
N GLY A 530 -23.22 -4.41 -12.53
CA GLY A 530 -23.47 -5.52 -11.60
C GLY A 530 -23.42 -5.15 -10.12
N SER A 531 -23.42 -3.85 -9.77
CA SER A 531 -23.35 -3.39 -8.37
C SER A 531 -24.67 -2.71 -7.97
N SER A 532 -25.34 -3.27 -6.95
CA SER A 532 -26.54 -2.66 -6.39
C SER A 532 -26.25 -1.31 -5.71
N ASP A 533 -25.10 -1.19 -5.04
CA ASP A 533 -24.66 0.08 -4.46
C ASP A 533 -24.43 1.15 -5.58
N ASP A 534 -23.80 0.81 -6.71
CA ASP A 534 -23.65 1.73 -7.86
C ASP A 534 -25.00 2.11 -8.50
N ALA A 535 -25.95 1.17 -8.57
CA ALA A 535 -27.27 1.45 -9.09
C ALA A 535 -28.03 2.48 -8.23
N GLY A 536 -27.79 2.49 -6.91
CA GLY A 536 -28.48 3.36 -5.95
C GLY A 536 -27.90 4.76 -5.73
N ILE A 537 -26.60 4.98 -6.03
CA ILE A 537 -25.93 6.27 -5.75
C ILE A 537 -26.35 7.42 -6.69
N GLY A 538 -25.97 8.63 -6.28
CA GLY A 538 -26.15 9.88 -7.02
C GLY A 538 -27.30 10.70 -6.45
N ASP A 539 -27.06 11.98 -6.14
CA ASP A 539 -28.07 12.89 -5.59
C ASP A 539 -29.05 13.38 -6.67
N LEU A 540 -29.76 12.43 -7.29
CA LEU A 540 -30.76 12.63 -8.33
C LEU A 540 -32.15 12.31 -7.79
N THR A 541 -33.13 13.12 -8.18
CA THR A 541 -34.54 12.94 -7.82
C THR A 541 -35.17 11.75 -8.53
N ALA A 542 -34.69 11.38 -9.71
CA ALA A 542 -35.16 10.27 -10.51
C ALA A 542 -34.03 9.26 -10.77
N ARG A 543 -34.02 8.18 -9.98
CA ARG A 543 -33.12 7.03 -10.13
C ARG A 543 -33.98 5.80 -10.42
N ARG A 544 -33.86 5.27 -11.64
CA ARG A 544 -34.60 4.11 -12.12
C ARG A 544 -33.66 2.92 -12.30
N ILE A 545 -34.02 1.78 -11.73
CA ILE A 545 -33.30 0.53 -11.84
C ILE A 545 -34.18 -0.48 -12.57
N ILE A 546 -33.62 -1.13 -13.57
CA ILE A 546 -34.20 -2.31 -14.21
C ILE A 546 -33.37 -3.51 -13.73
N ALA A 547 -33.90 -4.26 -12.77
CA ALA A 547 -33.19 -5.37 -12.14
C ALA A 547 -33.44 -6.67 -12.91
N ILE A 548 -32.37 -7.31 -13.35
CA ILE A 548 -32.43 -8.53 -14.16
C ILE A 548 -32.29 -9.75 -13.27
N ASN A 549 -33.28 -10.64 -13.34
CA ASN A 549 -33.37 -11.86 -12.55
C ASN A 549 -33.06 -11.63 -11.06
N PRO A 550 -33.74 -10.69 -10.36
CA PRO A 550 -33.40 -10.26 -9.00
C PRO A 550 -33.65 -11.27 -7.88
N GLY A 551 -33.85 -12.57 -8.18
CA GLY A 551 -34.02 -13.65 -7.19
C GLY A 551 -32.85 -13.80 -6.20
N GLU A 552 -32.62 -15.00 -5.65
CA GLU A 552 -31.74 -15.21 -4.47
C GLU A 552 -30.26 -14.75 -4.60
N GLY A 553 -29.80 -14.27 -5.76
CA GLY A 553 -28.43 -13.80 -6.00
C GLY A 553 -27.96 -12.63 -5.13
N TRP A 554 -28.86 -11.92 -4.44
CA TRP A 554 -28.52 -10.79 -3.56
C TRP A 554 -28.70 -11.10 -2.06
N GLY A 555 -28.97 -12.36 -1.69
CA GLY A 555 -29.06 -12.80 -0.29
C GLY A 555 -30.30 -12.30 0.48
N GLY A 556 -31.31 -11.78 -0.22
CA GLY A 556 -32.55 -11.25 0.35
C GLY A 556 -33.43 -10.57 -0.71
N ASP A 557 -34.48 -9.89 -0.26
CA ASP A 557 -35.35 -9.10 -1.15
C ASP A 557 -34.66 -7.80 -1.59
N LEU A 558 -34.32 -7.72 -2.88
CA LEU A 558 -33.63 -6.58 -3.48
C LEU A 558 -34.45 -5.28 -3.37
N LEU A 559 -35.79 -5.36 -3.42
CA LEU A 559 -36.64 -4.17 -3.31
C LEU A 559 -36.55 -3.58 -1.89
N SER A 560 -36.78 -4.41 -0.87
CA SER A 560 -36.60 -4.03 0.53
C SER A 560 -35.19 -3.49 0.80
N TRP A 561 -34.16 -4.06 0.16
CA TRP A 561 -32.79 -3.58 0.28
C TRP A 561 -32.62 -2.15 -0.27
N PHE A 562 -33.15 -1.85 -1.46
CA PHE A 562 -33.10 -0.49 -2.02
C PHE A 562 -33.93 0.50 -1.19
N GLU A 563 -35.10 0.10 -0.69
CA GLU A 563 -35.91 0.94 0.20
C GLU A 563 -35.16 1.30 1.49
N GLN A 564 -34.43 0.35 2.05
CA GLN A 564 -33.65 0.54 3.27
C GLN A 564 -32.42 1.42 3.03
N TYR A 565 -31.62 1.14 2.00
CA TYR A 565 -30.29 1.73 1.85
C TYR A 565 -30.22 2.89 0.86
N TYR A 566 -31.14 2.97 -0.09
CA TYR A 566 -31.16 3.94 -1.18
C TYR A 566 -32.60 4.44 -1.46
N PRO A 567 -33.23 5.10 -0.47
CA PRO A 567 -34.62 5.53 -0.60
C PRO A 567 -34.84 6.45 -1.82
N GLY A 568 -36.01 6.32 -2.43
CA GLY A 568 -36.42 7.09 -3.62
C GLY A 568 -35.89 6.55 -4.95
N VAL A 569 -35.34 5.34 -4.96
CA VAL A 569 -35.04 4.59 -6.19
C VAL A 569 -36.30 3.85 -6.66
N SER A 570 -36.60 3.91 -7.94
CA SER A 570 -37.66 3.11 -8.58
C SER A 570 -37.04 1.83 -9.14
N VAL A 571 -37.45 0.68 -8.64
CA VAL A 571 -36.96 -0.63 -9.10
C VAL A 571 -38.05 -1.35 -9.89
N GLU A 572 -37.73 -1.78 -11.11
CA GLU A 572 -38.58 -2.62 -11.95
C GLU A 572 -37.84 -3.92 -12.26
N SER A 573 -38.48 -5.05 -11.98
CA SER A 573 -37.86 -6.38 -12.12
C SER A 573 -38.19 -7.01 -13.47
N VAL A 574 -37.18 -7.58 -14.13
CA VAL A 574 -37.34 -8.34 -15.37
C VAL A 574 -36.75 -9.73 -15.18
N GLU A 575 -37.63 -10.73 -15.23
CA GLU A 575 -37.29 -12.15 -15.13
C GLU A 575 -37.16 -12.77 -16.53
N GLY A 576 -36.23 -13.71 -16.71
CA GLY A 576 -36.13 -14.54 -17.92
C GLY A 576 -35.02 -15.59 -17.83
N GLU A 577 -35.18 -16.68 -18.56
CA GLU A 577 -34.28 -17.84 -18.51
C GLU A 577 -33.06 -17.68 -19.42
N THR A 578 -33.16 -16.82 -20.44
CA THR A 578 -32.09 -16.62 -21.43
C THR A 578 -31.75 -15.14 -21.64
N PRO A 579 -30.51 -14.81 -22.05
CA PRO A 579 -30.11 -13.44 -22.38
C PRO A 579 -31.04 -12.74 -23.38
N ASN A 580 -31.48 -13.45 -24.42
CA ASN A 580 -32.34 -12.89 -25.46
C ASN A 580 -33.76 -12.60 -24.97
N GLU A 581 -34.32 -13.47 -24.13
CA GLU A 581 -35.64 -13.28 -23.55
C GLU A 581 -35.67 -12.04 -22.66
N VAL A 582 -34.70 -11.91 -21.76
CA VAL A 582 -34.56 -10.73 -20.91
C VAL A 582 -34.35 -9.47 -21.75
N ALA A 583 -33.48 -9.51 -22.76
CA ALA A 583 -33.22 -8.36 -23.62
C ALA A 583 -34.49 -7.86 -24.33
N GLN A 584 -35.36 -8.75 -24.80
CA GLN A 584 -36.65 -8.39 -25.39
C GLN A 584 -37.59 -7.74 -24.36
N LYS A 585 -37.69 -8.30 -23.15
CA LYS A 585 -38.52 -7.74 -22.08
C LYS A 585 -38.04 -6.35 -21.65
N VAL A 586 -36.73 -6.17 -21.46
CA VAL A 586 -36.14 -4.86 -21.12
C VAL A 586 -36.41 -3.84 -22.23
N ARG A 587 -36.36 -4.25 -23.49
CA ARG A 587 -36.71 -3.38 -24.62
C ARG A 587 -38.16 -2.87 -24.52
N SER A 588 -39.10 -3.74 -24.15
CA SER A 588 -40.49 -3.34 -23.90
C SER A 588 -40.64 -2.40 -22.71
N VAL A 589 -39.93 -2.67 -21.60
CA VAL A 589 -39.89 -1.83 -20.39
C VAL A 589 -39.37 -0.42 -20.69
N LEU A 590 -38.40 -0.31 -21.59
CA LEU A 590 -37.87 0.95 -22.07
C LEU A 590 -38.71 1.56 -23.20
N ALA A 591 -39.72 0.88 -23.75
CA ALA A 591 -40.46 1.33 -24.94
C ALA A 591 -39.53 1.64 -26.14
N LEU A 592 -38.72 0.66 -26.53
CA LEU A 592 -37.72 0.70 -27.61
C LEU A 592 -38.04 -0.21 -28.80
#